data_AF-A0A7W9KDQ6-F1
#
_entry.id   AF-A0A7W9KDQ6-F1
#
_cell.length_a   1.000
_cell.length_b   1.000
_cell.length_c   1.000
_cell.angle_alpha   90.00
_cell.angle_beta   90.00
_cell.angle_gamma   90.00
#
_symmetry.space_group_name_H-M   'P 1'
#
loop_
_entity.id
_entity.type
_entity.pdbx_description
1 polymer ?
#
loop_
_entity_poly.entity_id
_entity_poly.type
_entity_poly.pdbx_seq_one_letter_code
_entity_poly.pdbx_strand_id
1 'polypeptide(L)'
;MPENFQRVNGAAAVGAEMATLTTWVNDGKGGFTQGKLKVAPDQLPTVKAVWVQTKEKFTKMLMDAQGLQHIGYPAEDSVSKKAVDNIRRMAGDDEGCLGKTLNDCIARCDELIHQTEQTMQIYNIADTSAEIKFKL
;
A
#
# COMPACT_ATOMS: atom_id res chain seq x y z
N MET A 1 -12.38 17.20 -4.53
CA MET A 1 -11.28 17.86 -5.27
C MET A 1 -10.03 17.04 -5.01
N PRO A 2 -9.37 16.43 -6.00
CA PRO A 2 -8.10 15.77 -5.75
C PRO A 2 -7.00 16.83 -5.67
N GLU A 3 -6.29 16.88 -4.54
CA GLU A 3 -5.16 17.78 -4.35
C GLU A 3 -4.04 17.39 -5.32
N ASN A 4 -3.65 18.39 -6.12
CA ASN A 4 -2.54 18.32 -7.05
C ASN A 4 -1.25 17.95 -6.29
N PHE A 5 -0.58 16.89 -6.73
CA PHE A 5 0.83 16.63 -6.42
C PHE A 5 1.66 17.81 -6.95
N GLN A 6 1.81 18.86 -6.14
CA GLN A 6 2.73 19.96 -6.44
C GLN A 6 4.15 19.41 -6.37
N ARG A 7 4.80 19.30 -7.53
CA ARG A 7 6.25 19.19 -7.63
C ARG A 7 6.87 20.43 -7.00
N VAL A 8 7.36 20.31 -5.77
CA VAL A 8 8.26 21.30 -5.20
C VAL A 8 9.59 21.14 -5.94
N ASN A 9 9.81 21.99 -6.94
CA ASN A 9 11.09 22.12 -7.61
C ASN A 9 12.10 22.75 -6.63
N GLY A 10 12.66 21.93 -5.74
CA GLY A 10 13.87 22.27 -5.00
C GLY A 10 15.08 22.08 -5.91
N ALA A 11 15.75 23.17 -6.25
CA ALA A 11 16.91 23.24 -7.14
C ALA A 11 18.19 22.59 -6.58
N ALA A 12 18.08 21.46 -5.86
CA ALA A 12 19.20 20.70 -5.30
C ALA A 12 19.34 19.27 -5.87
N ALA A 13 18.43 18.84 -6.75
CA ALA A 13 18.40 17.46 -7.27
C ALA A 13 19.24 17.21 -8.53
N VAL A 14 20.21 18.07 -8.85
CA VAL A 14 21.13 17.85 -9.99
C VAL A 14 22.34 17.06 -9.49
N GLY A 15 22.16 15.75 -9.27
CA GLY A 15 23.27 14.84 -8.95
C GLY A 15 23.00 13.72 -7.95
N ALA A 16 21.87 13.74 -7.23
CA ALA A 16 21.52 12.66 -6.30
C ALA A 16 21.02 11.41 -7.06
N GLU A 17 21.62 10.25 -6.80
CA GLU A 17 21.19 8.98 -7.37
C GLU A 17 19.76 8.67 -6.89
N MET A 18 18.80 8.63 -7.81
CA MET A 18 17.40 8.37 -7.49
C MET A 18 17.21 6.96 -6.94
N ALA A 19 16.49 6.85 -5.82
CA ALA A 19 16.11 5.58 -5.22
C ALA A 19 15.15 4.83 -6.15
N THR A 20 15.36 3.52 -6.32
CA THR A 20 14.51 2.67 -7.15
C THR A 20 13.69 1.75 -6.26
N LEU A 21 12.37 1.93 -6.25
CA LEU A 21 11.42 1.05 -5.58
C LEU A 21 10.76 0.13 -6.61
N THR A 22 10.59 -1.14 -6.26
CA THR A 22 9.92 -2.13 -7.13
C THR A 22 8.43 -2.17 -6.79
N THR A 23 7.57 -1.78 -7.72
CA THR A 23 6.12 -1.73 -7.50
C THR A 23 5.39 -2.64 -8.50
N TRP A 24 4.12 -2.93 -8.27
CA TRP A 24 3.25 -3.52 -9.28
C TRP A 24 2.24 -2.47 -9.69
N VAL A 25 2.00 -2.37 -10.99
CA VAL A 25 1.09 -1.39 -11.58
C VAL A 25 0.02 -2.15 -12.34
N ASN A 26 -1.23 -1.70 -12.20
CA ASN A 26 -2.30 -2.18 -13.06
C ASN A 26 -1.97 -1.83 -14.51
N ASP A 27 -2.01 -2.82 -15.40
CA ASP A 27 -1.62 -2.65 -16.80
C ASP A 27 -2.75 -2.09 -17.69
N GLY A 28 -3.91 -1.77 -17.11
CA GLY A 28 -5.10 -1.28 -17.79
C GLY A 28 -5.89 -2.35 -18.56
N LYS A 29 -5.46 -3.61 -18.54
CA LYS A 29 -6.07 -4.73 -19.28
C LYS A 29 -6.54 -5.87 -18.36
N GLY A 30 -6.61 -5.60 -17.07
CA GLY A 30 -6.98 -6.59 -16.05
C GLY A 30 -5.80 -7.44 -15.56
N GLY A 31 -4.57 -7.05 -15.87
CA GLY A 31 -3.35 -7.66 -15.35
C GLY A 31 -2.52 -6.71 -14.48
N PHE A 32 -1.41 -7.23 -13.97
CA PHE A 32 -0.44 -6.49 -13.17
C PHE A 32 0.95 -6.69 -13.77
N THR A 33 1.69 -5.59 -13.91
CA THR A 33 3.09 -5.62 -14.36
C THR A 33 4.00 -5.04 -13.30
N GLN A 34 5.16 -5.64 -13.12
CA GLN A 34 6.18 -5.13 -12.23
C GLN A 34 6.79 -3.85 -12.82
N GLY A 35 6.69 -2.74 -12.09
CA GLY A 35 7.23 -1.43 -12.41
C GLY A 35 8.36 -1.02 -11.50
N LYS A 36 9.10 0.01 -11.91
CA LYS A 36 10.13 0.66 -11.10
C LYS A 36 9.71 2.11 -10.85
N LEU A 37 9.54 2.48 -9.59
CA LEU A 37 9.29 3.85 -9.17
C LEU A 37 10.62 4.49 -8.78
N LYS A 38 10.97 5.60 -9.43
CA LYS A 38 12.13 6.40 -9.06
C LYS A 38 11.70 7.49 -8.07
N VAL A 39 12.33 7.52 -6.90
CA VAL A 39 12.00 8.44 -5.81
C VAL A 39 13.28 9.15 -5.36
N ALA A 40 13.21 10.44 -5.07
CA ALA A 40 14.34 11.14 -4.47
C ALA A 40 14.55 10.60 -3.03
N PRO A 41 15.78 10.31 -2.58
CA PRO A 41 16.02 9.66 -1.29
C PRO A 41 15.39 10.38 -0.08
N ASP A 42 15.35 11.72 -0.11
CA ASP A 42 14.72 12.58 0.89
C ASP A 42 13.19 12.42 0.96
N GLN A 43 12.57 11.91 -0.10
CA GLN A 43 11.13 11.67 -0.19
C GLN A 43 10.74 10.25 0.26
N LEU A 44 11.69 9.35 0.50
CA LEU A 44 11.41 7.98 0.97
C LEU A 44 10.61 7.92 2.28
N PRO A 45 10.87 8.78 3.31
CA PRO A 45 10.04 8.83 4.51
C PRO A 45 8.57 9.18 4.21
N THR A 46 8.34 10.12 3.30
CA THR A 46 6.99 10.51 2.85
C THR A 46 6.29 9.36 2.13
N VAL A 47 7.00 8.65 1.24
CA VAL A 47 6.48 7.47 0.55
C VAL A 47 6.09 6.38 1.56
N LYS A 48 6.94 6.11 2.56
CA LYS A 48 6.63 5.17 3.65
C LYS A 48 5.36 5.57 4.40
N ALA A 49 5.23 6.85 4.77
CA ALA A 49 4.06 7.34 5.50
C ALA A 49 2.75 7.13 4.71
N VAL A 50 2.77 7.33 3.38
CA VAL A 50 1.60 7.06 2.52
C VAL A 50 1.22 5.58 2.52
N TRP A 51 2.19 4.67 2.47
CA TRP A 51 1.92 3.23 2.53
C TRP A 51 1.36 2.82 3.90
N VAL A 52 1.86 3.39 4.99
CA VAL A 52 1.31 3.16 6.34
C VAL A 52 -0.15 3.62 6.43
N GLN A 53 -0.46 4.84 5.98
CA GLN A 53 -1.84 5.33 5.96
C GLN A 53 -2.76 4.49 5.07
N THR A 54 -2.23 3.97 3.96
CA THR A 54 -2.98 3.10 3.05
C THR A 54 -3.28 1.74 3.71
N LYS A 55 -2.30 1.16 4.41
CA LYS A 55 -2.48 -0.05 5.22
C LYS A 55 -3.56 0.13 6.28
N GLU A 56 -3.54 1.26 7.00
CA GLU A 56 -4.56 1.57 8.01
C GLU A 56 -5.96 1.63 7.41
N LYS A 57 -6.12 2.24 6.23
CA LYS A 57 -7.41 2.26 5.52
C LYS A 57 -7.90 0.87 5.15
N PHE A 58 -7.03 0.01 4.60
CA PHE A 58 -7.40 -1.37 4.29
C PHE A 58 -7.72 -2.18 5.55
N THR A 59 -7.00 -1.95 6.64
CA THR A 59 -7.28 -2.58 7.94
C THR A 59 -8.66 -2.20 8.45
N LYS A 60 -9.05 -0.94 8.34
CA LYS A 60 -10.41 -0.49 8.69
C LYS A 60 -11.48 -1.14 7.81
N MET A 61 -11.26 -1.17 6.50
CA MET A 61 -12.18 -1.84 5.57
C MET A 61 -12.33 -3.33 5.87
N LEU A 62 -11.25 -3.99 6.31
CA LEU A 62 -11.28 -5.39 6.70
C LEU A 62 -12.16 -5.60 7.93
N MET A 63 -12.05 -4.73 8.94
CA MET A 63 -12.92 -4.75 10.12
C MET A 63 -14.39 -4.56 9.73
N ASP A 64 -14.68 -3.61 8.84
CA ASP A 64 -16.05 -3.38 8.33
C ASP A 64 -16.58 -4.63 7.59
N ALA A 65 -15.75 -5.28 6.76
CA ALA A 65 -16.10 -6.52 6.07
C ALA A 65 -16.35 -7.68 7.05
N GLN A 66 -15.52 -7.84 8.08
CA GLN A 66 -15.76 -8.82 9.14
C GLN A 66 -17.07 -8.55 9.87
N GLY A 67 -17.43 -7.29 10.08
CA GLY A 67 -18.75 -6.91 10.61
C GLY A 67 -19.91 -7.42 9.75
N LEU A 68 -19.77 -7.37 8.42
CA LEU A 68 -20.77 -7.90 7.48
C LEU A 68 -20.98 -9.41 7.61
N GLN A 69 -19.97 -10.17 8.06
CA GLN A 69 -20.11 -11.60 8.31
C GLN A 69 -21.05 -11.90 9.50
N HIS A 70 -21.26 -10.92 10.39
CA HIS A 70 -22.02 -11.09 11.64
C HIS A 70 -23.37 -10.38 11.65
N ILE A 71 -23.83 -9.83 10.52
CA ILE A 71 -25.15 -9.19 10.45
C ILE A 71 -26.28 -10.22 10.69
N GLY A 72 -27.31 -9.82 11.44
CA GLY A 72 -28.49 -10.64 11.69
C GLY A 72 -29.43 -10.68 10.50
N TYR A 73 -30.33 -11.68 10.47
CA TYR A 73 -31.40 -11.71 9.48
C TYR A 73 -32.44 -10.62 9.79
N PRO A 74 -32.86 -9.82 8.79
CA PRO A 74 -33.86 -8.78 9.00
C PRO A 74 -35.29 -9.36 9.18
N ALA A 75 -35.53 -10.57 8.68
CA ALA A 75 -36.77 -11.33 8.85
C ALA A 75 -36.51 -12.84 8.70
N GLU A 76 -37.46 -13.67 9.13
CA GLU A 76 -37.36 -15.13 9.13
C GLU A 76 -37.63 -15.79 7.77
N ASP A 77 -37.94 -15.01 6.74
CA ASP A 77 -38.23 -15.51 5.41
C ASP A 77 -36.96 -15.97 4.66
N SER A 78 -37.17 -16.81 3.65
CA SER A 78 -36.07 -17.42 2.89
C SER A 78 -35.28 -16.42 2.05
N VAL A 79 -35.90 -15.31 1.62
CA VAL A 79 -35.23 -14.28 0.81
C VAL A 79 -34.28 -13.48 1.71
N SER A 80 -34.76 -13.05 2.88
CA SER A 80 -33.96 -12.34 3.89
C SER A 80 -32.75 -13.16 4.33
N LYS A 81 -32.94 -14.46 4.63
CA LYS A 81 -31.85 -15.37 5.00
C LYS A 81 -30.82 -15.49 3.88
N LYS A 82 -31.27 -15.76 2.66
CA LYS A 82 -30.39 -15.91 1.49
C LYS A 82 -29.64 -14.63 1.15
N ALA A 83 -30.25 -13.46 1.32
CA ALA A 83 -29.59 -12.17 1.11
C ALA A 83 -28.42 -11.97 2.08
N VAL A 84 -28.64 -12.21 3.37
CA VAL A 84 -27.58 -12.12 4.38
C VAL A 84 -26.50 -13.17 4.15
N ASP A 85 -26.85 -14.42 3.87
CA ASP A 85 -25.86 -15.47 3.63
C ASP A 85 -24.96 -15.15 2.41
N ASN A 86 -25.51 -14.53 1.37
CA ASN A 86 -24.72 -14.03 0.24
C ASN A 86 -23.76 -12.91 0.65
N ILE A 87 -24.22 -11.95 1.46
CA ILE A 87 -23.36 -10.86 1.98
C ILE A 87 -22.23 -11.44 2.82
N ARG A 88 -22.53 -12.35 3.75
CA ARG A 88 -21.53 -13.02 4.58
C ARG A 88 -20.48 -13.74 3.73
N ARG A 89 -20.92 -14.47 2.70
CA ARG A 89 -20.03 -15.15 1.77
C ARG A 89 -19.15 -14.16 1.02
N MET A 90 -19.70 -13.07 0.48
CA MET A 90 -18.92 -12.05 -0.23
C MET A 90 -17.91 -11.33 0.68
N ALA A 91 -18.26 -11.15 1.95
CA ALA A 91 -17.40 -10.53 2.96
C ALA A 91 -16.39 -11.51 3.60
N GLY A 92 -16.42 -12.78 3.21
CA GLY A 92 -15.60 -13.87 3.74
C GLY A 92 -14.10 -13.71 3.49
N ASP A 93 -13.36 -14.70 3.98
CA ASP A 93 -11.89 -14.77 3.88
C ASP A 93 -11.39 -15.78 2.82
N ASP A 94 -12.31 -16.35 2.04
CA ASP A 94 -12.00 -17.26 0.94
C ASP A 94 -11.53 -16.50 -0.32
N GLU A 95 -10.88 -17.21 -1.25
CA GLU A 95 -10.48 -16.67 -2.54
C GLU A 95 -11.64 -16.02 -3.31
N GLY A 96 -11.41 -14.82 -3.82
CA GLY A 96 -12.43 -14.01 -4.50
C GLY A 96 -13.39 -13.27 -3.56
N CYS A 97 -13.24 -13.39 -2.24
CA CYS A 97 -14.02 -12.63 -1.27
C CYS A 97 -13.32 -11.31 -0.89
N LEU A 98 -14.10 -10.38 -0.33
CA LEU A 98 -13.61 -9.07 0.07
C LEU A 98 -12.58 -9.16 1.19
N GLY A 99 -12.79 -10.00 2.21
CA GLY A 99 -11.86 -10.18 3.34
C GLY A 99 -10.49 -10.67 2.88
N LYS A 100 -10.46 -11.68 2.00
CA LYS A 100 -9.23 -12.16 1.37
C LYS A 100 -8.51 -11.07 0.58
N THR A 101 -9.25 -10.36 -0.27
CA THR A 101 -8.69 -9.27 -1.09
C THR A 101 -8.05 -8.18 -0.23
N LEU A 102 -8.72 -7.79 0.87
CA LEU A 102 -8.20 -6.77 1.79
C LEU A 102 -6.97 -7.25 2.55
N ASN A 103 -6.94 -8.51 2.99
CA ASN A 103 -5.74 -9.12 3.58
C ASN A 103 -4.55 -9.09 2.62
N ASP A 104 -4.76 -9.43 1.35
CA ASP A 104 -3.71 -9.39 0.33
C ASP A 104 -3.22 -7.95 0.07
N CYS A 105 -4.13 -6.96 0.07
CA CYS A 105 -3.76 -5.55 -0.01
C CYS A 105 -2.92 -5.08 1.20
N ILE A 106 -3.25 -5.54 2.41
CA ILE A 106 -2.51 -5.24 3.64
C ILE A 106 -1.10 -5.84 3.55
N ALA A 107 -0.99 -7.12 3.20
CA ALA A 107 0.30 -7.79 3.03
C ALA A 107 1.17 -7.08 1.99
N ARG A 108 0.56 -6.61 0.88
CA ARG A 108 1.28 -5.86 -0.14
C ARG A 108 1.78 -4.50 0.35
N CYS A 109 1.02 -3.82 1.22
CA CYS A 109 1.49 -2.60 1.85
C CYS A 109 2.70 -2.87 2.75
N ASP A 110 2.70 -3.98 3.50
CA ASP A 110 3.84 -4.38 4.34
C ASP A 110 5.11 -4.62 3.52
N GLU A 111 5.00 -5.30 2.38
CA GLU A 111 6.13 -5.47 1.46
C GLU A 111 6.70 -4.14 0.97
N LEU A 112 5.83 -3.19 0.60
CA LEU A 112 6.25 -1.88 0.09
C LEU A 112 6.87 -1.00 1.18
N ILE A 113 6.33 -1.06 2.41
CA ILE A 113 6.92 -0.40 3.58
C ILE A 113 8.32 -0.96 3.82
N HIS A 114 8.46 -2.29 3.85
CA HIS A 114 9.74 -2.95 4.08
C HIS A 114 10.78 -2.61 3.01
N GLN A 115 10.40 -2.64 1.73
CA GLN A 115 11.28 -2.24 0.63
C GLN A 115 11.72 -0.78 0.73
N THR A 116 10.81 0.11 1.14
CA THR A 116 11.13 1.53 1.36
C THR A 116 12.12 1.69 2.52
N GLU A 117 11.93 0.98 3.63
CA GLU A 117 12.86 0.98 4.76
C GLU A 117 14.26 0.48 4.40
N GLN A 118 14.35 -0.63 3.67
CA GLN A 118 15.63 -1.16 3.19
C GLN A 118 16.34 -0.15 2.29
N THR A 119 15.58 0.51 1.40
CA THR A 119 16.13 1.54 0.52
C THR A 119 16.64 2.73 1.33
N MET A 120 15.89 3.21 2.32
CA MET A 120 16.35 4.28 3.23
C MET A 120 17.64 3.90 3.95
N GLN A 121 17.77 2.66 4.44
CA GLN A 121 18.99 2.19 5.10
C GLN A 121 20.20 2.21 4.17
N ILE A 122 20.03 1.78 2.91
CA ILE A 122 21.09 1.81 1.90
C ILE A 122 21.59 3.25 1.68
N TYR A 123 20.67 4.21 1.53
CA TYR A 123 21.05 5.62 1.34
C TYR A 123 21.71 6.24 2.58
N ASN A 124 21.25 5.91 3.79
CA ASN A 124 21.90 6.37 5.03
C ASN A 124 23.36 5.86 5.14
N ILE A 125 23.60 4.60 4.76
CA ILE A 125 24.95 4.01 4.75
C ILE A 125 25.80 4.68 3.67
N ALA A 126 25.25 4.91 2.48
CA ALA A 126 25.96 5.55 1.37
C ALA A 126 26.41 6.97 1.74
N ASP A 127 25.53 7.76 2.35
CA ASP A 127 25.81 9.14 2.78
C ASP A 127 26.91 9.17 3.86
N THR A 128 26.79 8.30 4.87
CA THR A 128 27.83 8.14 5.92
C THR A 128 29.19 7.73 5.32
N SER A 129 29.19 6.84 4.32
CA SER A 129 30.41 6.36 3.66
C SER A 129 31.07 7.45 2.80
N ALA A 130 30.27 8.33 2.20
CA ALA A 130 30.76 9.46 1.41
C ALA A 130 31.38 10.52 2.33
N GLU A 131 30.72 10.88 3.44
CA GLU A 131 31.25 11.82 4.42
C GLU A 131 32.62 11.40 5.00
N ILE A 132 32.83 10.10 5.24
CA ILE A 132 34.11 9.58 5.74
C ILE A 132 35.23 9.75 4.71
N LYS A 133 34.95 9.52 3.41
CA LYS A 133 35.95 9.66 2.33
C LYS A 133 36.39 11.11 2.07
N PHE A 134 35.56 12.11 2.41
CA PHE A 134 35.93 13.52 2.27
C PHE A 134 36.72 14.08 3.48
N LYS A 135 36.83 13.33 4.58
CA LYS A 135 37.54 13.75 5.81
C LYS A 135 38.93 13.11 5.99
N LEU A 136 39.36 12.25 5.06
CA LEU A 136 40.69 11.62 5.01
C LEU A 136 41.51 12.22 3.87
#